data_AF-A0A1B9K8F8-F1
#
_entry.id   AF-A0A1B9K8F8-F1
#
_cell.length_a   1.000
_cell.length_b   1.000
_cell.length_c   1.000
_cell.angle_alpha   90.00
_cell.angle_beta   90.00
_cell.angle_gamma   90.00
#
_symmetry.space_group_name_H-M   'P 1'
#
loop_
_entity.id
_entity.type
_entity.pdbx_description
1 polymer ?
#
loop_
_entity_poly.entity_id
_entity_poly.type
_entity_poly.pdbx_seq_one_letter_code
_entity_poly.pdbx_strand_id
1 'polypeptide(L)'
;MNIIQVAEQPIDIDKLIDWLSETPQDGAVVTFIGKVRSLESLTTSLYLEHYAGMTEKVLVKIINQARSKWQINRVAVVHRVGEINTGEKIVFVGVSSAHRADSFAATEFIMDLLKSEAPLWKKERTEDGECWIKAKKSDADALKKWY
;
A
#
# COMPACT_ATOMS: atom_id res chain seq x y z
N MET A 1 1.18 8.92 14.70
CA MET A 1 1.83 9.71 13.62
C MET A 1 1.74 8.94 12.31
N ASN A 2 1.75 9.65 11.17
CA ASN A 2 1.59 9.01 9.86
C ASN A 2 2.66 9.50 8.87
N ILE A 3 3.20 8.60 8.05
CA ILE A 3 3.86 8.94 6.78
C ILE A 3 2.90 8.51 5.67
N ILE A 4 2.54 9.44 4.79
CA ILE A 4 1.74 9.15 3.59
C ILE A 4 2.48 9.79 2.42
N GLN A 5 2.86 8.98 1.44
CA GLN A 5 3.57 9.46 0.27
C GLN A 5 3.09 8.73 -0.98
N VAL A 6 2.77 9.49 -2.02
CA VAL A 6 2.55 8.97 -3.37
C VAL A 6 3.56 9.66 -4.28
N ALA A 7 4.48 8.90 -4.86
CA ALA A 7 5.60 9.48 -5.59
C ALA A 7 6.24 8.48 -6.56
N GLU A 8 7.04 8.92 -7.52
CA GLU A 8 7.67 8.04 -8.50
C GLU A 8 8.94 7.35 -7.97
N GLN A 9 9.59 7.97 -6.97
CA GLN A 9 10.88 7.55 -6.47
C GLN A 9 10.83 6.16 -5.80
N PRO A 10 11.92 5.38 -5.86
CA PRO A 10 12.03 4.11 -5.15
C PRO A 10 11.72 4.24 -3.66
N ILE A 11 11.09 3.19 -3.10
CA ILE A 11 10.76 3.14 -1.68
C ILE A 11 12.01 2.77 -0.87
N ASP A 12 12.45 3.70 -0.03
CA ASP A 12 13.47 3.49 1.01
C ASP A 12 12.84 2.76 2.21
N ILE A 13 13.02 1.44 2.24
CA ILE A 13 12.37 0.58 3.24
C ILE A 13 13.02 0.78 4.62
N ASP A 14 14.34 0.84 4.67
CA ASP A 14 15.07 0.85 5.93
C ASP A 14 14.71 2.11 6.73
N LYS A 15 14.68 3.26 6.05
CA LYS A 15 14.21 4.52 6.64
C LYS A 15 12.79 4.44 7.19
N LEU A 16 11.88 3.73 6.50
CA LEU A 16 10.50 3.58 6.95
C LEU A 16 10.40 2.64 8.16
N ILE A 17 11.17 1.55 8.18
CA ILE A 17 11.22 0.61 9.30
C ILE A 17 11.82 1.28 10.55
N ASP A 18 12.92 2.02 10.39
CA ASP A 18 13.54 2.78 11.47
C ASP A 18 12.54 3.76 12.07
N TRP A 19 11.87 4.55 11.21
CA TRP A 19 10.84 5.50 11.66
C TRP A 19 9.66 4.81 12.35
N LEU A 20 9.21 3.64 11.89
CA LEU A 20 8.15 2.86 12.55
C LEU A 20 8.56 2.34 13.93
N SER A 21 9.87 2.12 14.15
CA SER A 21 10.41 1.49 15.36
C SER A 21 10.78 2.48 16.48
N GLU A 22 10.66 3.78 16.24
CA GLU A 22 11.05 4.82 17.18
C GLU A 22 10.13 4.98 18.41
N THR A 23 8.96 4.33 18.46
CA THR A 23 8.05 4.43 19.62
C THR A 23 8.48 3.44 20.71
N PRO A 24 8.93 3.88 21.89
CA PRO A 24 9.45 2.96 22.92
C PRO A 24 8.42 1.97 23.49
N GLN A 25 7.14 2.32 23.41
CA GLN A 25 6.03 1.47 23.91
C GLN A 25 5.56 0.43 22.89
N ASP A 26 6.05 0.48 21.64
CA ASP A 26 5.68 -0.49 20.62
C ASP A 26 6.47 -1.79 20.79
N GLY A 27 5.73 -2.89 20.89
CA GLY A 27 6.29 -4.24 20.94
C GLY A 27 6.27 -4.96 19.59
N ALA A 28 5.70 -4.33 18.56
CA ALA A 28 5.60 -4.90 17.23
C ALA A 28 5.60 -3.84 16.13
N VAL A 29 6.26 -4.19 15.03
CA VAL A 29 6.14 -3.52 13.74
C VAL A 29 5.81 -4.59 12.71
N VAL A 30 4.75 -4.39 11.94
CA VAL A 30 4.39 -5.25 10.80
C VAL A 30 4.45 -4.42 9.54
N THR A 31 5.05 -5.00 8.49
CA THR A 31 5.15 -4.35 7.19
C THR A 31 4.65 -5.28 6.08
N PHE A 32 4.11 -4.67 5.03
CA PHE A 32 3.75 -5.30 3.79
C PHE A 32 4.42 -4.54 2.65
N ILE A 33 5.07 -5.27 1.73
CA ILE A 33 5.67 -4.72 0.52
C ILE A 33 5.04 -5.40 -0.68
N GLY A 34 4.32 -4.62 -1.48
CA GLY A 34 3.89 -5.06 -2.80
C GLY A 34 5.01 -4.87 -3.81
N LYS A 35 5.13 -5.83 -4.74
CA LYS A 35 6.05 -5.76 -5.88
C LYS A 35 5.30 -6.01 -7.19
N VAL A 36 5.78 -5.41 -8.28
CA VAL A 36 5.30 -5.75 -9.62
C VAL A 36 5.71 -7.18 -9.93
N ARG A 37 4.74 -8.03 -10.25
CA ARG A 37 4.98 -9.44 -10.60
C ARG A 37 5.09 -9.57 -12.10
N SER A 38 5.93 -10.49 -12.57
CA SER A 38 5.91 -10.93 -13.96
C SER A 38 4.64 -11.76 -14.18
N LEU A 39 3.77 -11.35 -15.10
CA LEU A 39 2.68 -12.16 -15.61
C LEU A 39 3.11 -12.71 -16.97
N GLU A 40 3.19 -14.04 -17.05
CA GLU A 40 3.26 -14.86 -18.28
C GLU A 40 4.12 -14.23 -19.40
N SER A 41 5.40 -13.97 -19.10
CA SER A 41 6.49 -13.62 -20.03
C SER A 41 6.37 -12.32 -20.85
N LEU A 42 5.23 -11.64 -20.89
CA LEU A 42 5.02 -10.48 -21.78
C LEU A 42 5.02 -9.12 -21.06
N THR A 43 4.89 -9.08 -19.74
CA THR A 43 4.80 -7.81 -19.00
C THR A 43 6.18 -7.23 -18.66
N THR A 44 6.53 -6.11 -19.28
CA THR A 44 7.81 -5.44 -19.07
C THR A 44 7.74 -4.45 -17.91
N SER A 45 6.67 -3.66 -17.84
CA SER A 45 6.46 -2.66 -16.79
C SER A 45 4.97 -2.41 -16.51
N LEU A 46 4.69 -1.87 -15.32
CA LEU A 46 3.39 -1.30 -14.96
C LEU A 46 3.52 0.21 -14.89
N TYR A 47 2.62 0.92 -15.56
CA TYR A 47 2.45 2.36 -15.39
C TYR A 47 1.24 2.62 -14.48
N LEU A 48 1.45 3.38 -13.40
CA LEU A 48 0.40 3.75 -12.47
C LEU A 48 0.14 5.25 -12.47
N GLU A 49 -1.12 5.59 -12.68
CA GLU A 49 -1.62 6.95 -12.51
C GLU A 49 -2.46 7.04 -11.22
N HIS A 50 -2.50 8.24 -10.65
CA HIS A 50 -3.32 8.52 -9.49
C HIS A 50 -3.95 9.91 -9.57
N TYR A 51 -5.04 10.10 -8.84
CA TYR A 51 -5.62 11.42 -8.67
C TYR A 51 -4.88 12.16 -7.54
N ALA A 52 -3.92 13.01 -7.92
CA ALA A 52 -3.11 13.78 -6.99
C ALA A 52 -3.96 14.54 -5.96
N GLY A 53 -3.62 14.40 -4.68
CA GLY A 53 -4.32 15.00 -3.55
C GLY A 53 -5.59 14.26 -3.11
N MET A 54 -6.25 13.48 -3.98
CA MET A 54 -7.39 12.64 -3.57
C MET A 54 -6.91 11.31 -2.99
N THR A 55 -5.89 10.69 -3.60
CA THR A 55 -5.30 9.43 -3.12
C THR A 55 -4.82 9.58 -1.67
N GLU A 56 -4.09 10.65 -1.36
CA GLU A 56 -3.57 10.92 -0.02
C GLU A 56 -4.70 11.14 1.00
N LYS A 57 -5.77 11.86 0.61
CA LYS A 57 -6.97 12.05 1.45
C LYS A 57 -7.65 10.72 1.77
N VAL A 58 -7.77 9.82 0.78
CA VAL A 58 -8.31 8.48 0.98
C VAL A 58 -7.42 7.68 1.93
N LEU A 59 -6.09 7.73 1.77
CA LEU A 59 -5.16 7.06 2.68
C LEU A 59 -5.28 7.57 4.12
N VAL A 60 -5.41 8.89 4.32
CA VAL A 60 -5.68 9.47 5.65
C VAL A 60 -6.97 8.89 6.23
N LYS A 61 -8.05 8.83 5.44
CA LYS A 61 -9.34 8.28 5.87
C LYS A 61 -9.20 6.81 6.27
N ILE A 62 -8.50 5.99 5.49
CA ILE A 62 -8.26 4.57 5.77
C ILE A 62 -7.48 4.40 7.09
N ILE A 63 -6.43 5.19 7.30
CA ILE A 63 -5.62 5.14 8.53
C ILE A 63 -6.47 5.53 9.74
N ASN A 64 -7.33 6.55 9.63
CA ASN A 64 -8.23 6.95 10.70
C ASN A 64 -9.25 5.85 11.03
N GLN A 65 -9.75 5.14 10.01
CA GLN A 65 -10.60 3.97 10.22
C GLN A 65 -9.84 2.85 10.95
N ALA A 66 -8.60 2.53 10.55
CA ALA A 66 -7.79 1.54 11.24
C ALA A 66 -7.57 1.90 12.72
N ARG A 67 -7.30 3.17 13.02
CA ARG A 67 -7.14 3.68 14.40
C ARG A 67 -8.41 3.60 15.24
N SER A 68 -9.58 3.61 14.60
CA SER A 68 -10.86 3.41 15.31
C SER A 68 -11.11 1.94 15.70
N LYS A 69 -10.41 1.00 15.05
CA LYS A 69 -10.56 -0.45 15.25
C LYS A 69 -9.44 -1.07 16.10
N TRP A 70 -8.22 -0.53 16.03
CA TRP A 70 -7.04 -1.10 16.70
C TRP A 70 -6.17 -0.04 17.38
N GLN A 71 -5.47 -0.42 18.45
CA GLN A 71 -4.54 0.45 19.17
C GLN A 71 -3.16 0.46 18.47
N ILE A 72 -3.05 1.29 17.45
CA ILE A 72 -1.84 1.43 16.62
C ILE A 72 -1.21 2.82 16.77
N ASN A 73 0.12 2.90 16.67
CA ASN A 73 0.89 4.10 16.98
C ASN A 73 1.39 4.83 15.73
N ARG A 74 2.37 4.25 15.03
CA ARG A 74 2.91 4.80 13.78
C ARG A 74 2.36 4.02 12.60
N VAL A 75 2.02 4.73 11.53
CA VAL A 75 1.53 4.14 10.29
C VAL A 75 2.25 4.80 9.12
N ALA A 76 2.83 4.00 8.24
CA ALA A 76 3.50 4.46 7.03
C ALA A 76 2.83 3.81 5.82
N VAL A 77 2.37 4.62 4.87
CA VAL A 77 1.85 4.17 3.58
C VAL A 77 2.57 4.93 2.47
N VAL A 78 3.37 4.21 1.70
CA VAL A 78 4.09 4.77 0.55
C VAL A 78 3.67 4.00 -0.69
N HIS A 79 3.16 4.70 -1.70
CA HIS A 79 2.75 4.10 -2.96
C HIS A 79 3.52 4.72 -4.12
N ARG A 80 4.13 3.89 -4.96
CA ARG A 80 4.78 4.36 -6.18
C ARG A 80 3.79 4.57 -7.32
N VAL A 81 4.01 5.62 -8.09
CA VAL A 81 3.28 5.92 -9.33
C VAL A 81 4.29 6.12 -10.47
N GLY A 82 3.81 6.32 -11.69
CA GLY A 82 4.66 6.35 -12.88
C GLY A 82 5.02 4.95 -13.36
N GLU A 83 6.12 4.83 -14.11
CA GLU A 83 6.60 3.56 -14.63
C GLU A 83 7.37 2.77 -13.56
N ILE A 84 6.96 1.52 -13.37
CA ILE A 84 7.51 0.62 -12.37
C ILE A 84 7.81 -0.72 -13.03
N ASN A 85 9.09 -1.09 -13.04
CA ASN A 85 9.52 -2.31 -13.71
C ASN A 85 9.11 -3.57 -12.95
N THR A 86 9.02 -4.68 -13.68
CA THR A 86 8.84 -6.00 -13.09
C THR A 86 9.90 -6.28 -12.01
N GLY A 87 9.47 -6.76 -10.85
CA GLY A 87 10.34 -7.03 -9.71
C GLY A 87 10.63 -5.82 -8.82
N GLU A 88 10.21 -4.61 -9.19
CA GLU A 88 10.32 -3.43 -8.34
C GLU A 88 9.20 -3.35 -7.29
N LYS A 89 9.48 -2.62 -6.21
CA LYS A 89 8.51 -2.32 -5.14
C LYS A 89 7.51 -1.29 -5.67
N ILE A 90 6.23 -1.54 -5.44
CA ILE A 90 5.12 -0.66 -5.85
C ILE A 90 4.44 -0.01 -4.63
N VAL A 91 4.34 -0.70 -3.51
CA VAL A 91 3.66 -0.17 -2.32
C VAL A 91 4.31 -0.71 -1.06
N PHE A 92 4.36 0.13 -0.03
CA PHE A 92 4.74 -0.20 1.32
C PHE A 92 3.62 0.23 2.27
N VAL A 93 3.22 -0.68 3.16
CA VAL A 93 2.36 -0.39 4.30
C VAL A 93 3.08 -0.89 5.54
N GLY A 94 3.22 -0.06 6.56
CA GLY A 94 3.80 -0.45 7.83
C GLY A 94 3.03 0.13 9.00
N VAL A 95 2.85 -0.68 10.05
CA VAL A 95 2.11 -0.30 11.26
C VAL A 95 2.90 -0.76 12.47
N SER A 96 2.97 0.10 13.49
CA SER A 96 3.51 -0.22 14.81
C SER A 96 2.43 -0.23 15.89
N SER A 97 2.56 -1.11 16.88
CA SER A 97 1.68 -1.19 18.04
C SER A 97 2.35 -1.88 19.23
N ALA A 98 1.74 -1.77 20.42
CA ALA A 98 2.18 -2.48 21.62
C ALA A 98 2.16 -4.01 21.45
N HIS A 99 1.17 -4.54 20.73
CA HIS A 99 0.99 -5.97 20.50
C HIS A 99 0.82 -6.29 19.02
N ARG A 100 1.50 -7.36 18.56
CA ARG A 100 1.56 -7.75 17.14
C ARG A 100 0.20 -7.94 16.46
N ALA A 101 -0.82 -8.38 17.19
CA ALA A 101 -2.15 -8.67 16.63
C ALA A 101 -2.75 -7.44 15.96
N ASP A 102 -2.66 -6.28 16.62
CA ASP A 102 -3.15 -5.00 16.10
C ASP A 102 -2.36 -4.55 14.87
N SER A 103 -1.03 -4.69 14.89
CA SER A 103 -0.19 -4.36 13.74
C SER A 103 -0.50 -5.23 12.52
N PHE A 104 -0.70 -6.55 12.70
CA PHE A 104 -1.09 -7.45 11.62
C PHE A 104 -2.45 -7.07 11.04
N ALA A 105 -3.48 -6.97 11.90
CA ALA A 105 -4.84 -6.68 11.47
C ALA A 105 -4.94 -5.31 10.78
N ALA A 106 -4.30 -4.28 11.33
CA ALA A 106 -4.30 -2.95 10.75
C ALA A 106 -3.53 -2.88 9.42
N THR A 107 -2.38 -3.56 9.30
CA THR A 107 -1.61 -3.59 8.04
C THR A 107 -2.43 -4.22 6.91
N GLU A 108 -3.07 -5.37 7.20
CA GLU A 108 -3.93 -6.05 6.23
C GLU A 108 -5.16 -5.21 5.85
N PHE A 109 -5.84 -4.64 6.86
CA PHE A 109 -6.98 -3.75 6.65
C PHE A 109 -6.64 -2.55 5.76
N ILE A 110 -5.53 -1.86 6.04
CA ILE A 110 -5.08 -0.71 5.24
C ILE A 110 -4.81 -1.15 3.80
N MET A 111 -4.16 -2.29 3.60
CA MET A 111 -3.82 -2.78 2.26
C MET A 111 -5.06 -3.14 1.42
N ASP A 112 -6.05 -3.79 2.04
CA ASP A 112 -7.30 -4.16 1.35
C ASP A 112 -8.12 -2.92 0.97
N LEU A 113 -8.29 -1.97 1.90
CA LEU A 113 -9.00 -0.72 1.61
C LEU A 113 -8.25 0.12 0.58
N LEU A 114 -6.91 0.16 0.62
CA LEU A 114 -6.11 0.87 -0.39
C LEU A 114 -6.41 0.31 -1.79
N LYS A 115 -6.40 -1.00 -1.97
CA LYS A 115 -6.65 -1.63 -3.28
C LYS A 115 -8.04 -1.33 -3.85
N SER A 116 -9.03 -1.10 -2.99
CA SER A 116 -10.41 -0.93 -3.39
C SER A 116 -10.90 0.51 -3.40
N GLU A 117 -10.43 1.37 -2.48
CA GLU A 117 -10.92 2.74 -2.31
C GLU A 117 -9.98 3.79 -2.92
N ALA A 118 -8.68 3.49 -3.09
CA ALA A 118 -7.74 4.47 -3.63
C ALA A 118 -7.91 4.63 -5.15
N PRO A 119 -8.04 5.85 -5.68
CA PRO A 119 -8.16 6.11 -7.12
C PRO A 119 -6.80 5.93 -7.80
N LEU A 120 -6.47 4.67 -8.09
CA LEU A 120 -5.25 4.23 -8.76
C LEU A 120 -5.61 3.49 -10.04
N TRP A 121 -5.10 3.96 -11.17
CA TRP A 121 -5.29 3.33 -12.46
C TRP A 121 -4.01 2.66 -12.91
N LYS A 122 -4.13 1.39 -13.32
CA LYS A 122 -3.02 0.52 -13.66
C LYS A 122 -3.06 0.27 -15.16
N LYS A 123 -1.96 0.58 -15.83
CA LYS A 123 -1.76 0.31 -17.23
C LYS A 123 -0.58 -0.64 -17.37
N GLU A 124 -0.81 -1.76 -18.04
CA GLU A 124 0.23 -2.76 -18.30
C GLU A 124 0.85 -2.50 -19.66
N ARG A 125 2.17 -2.55 -19.73
CA ARG A 125 2.90 -2.51 -20.99
C ARG A 125 3.44 -3.90 -21.29
N THR A 126 3.06 -4.43 -22.44
CA THR A 126 3.56 -5.68 -23.01
C THR A 126 4.25 -5.44 -24.34
N GLU A 127 4.87 -6.47 -24.90
CA GLU A 127 5.48 -6.42 -26.25
C GLU A 127 4.45 -6.07 -27.34
N ASP A 128 3.17 -6.41 -27.13
CA ASP A 128 2.07 -6.19 -28.07
C ASP A 128 1.39 -4.81 -27.91
N GLY A 129 1.79 -4.00 -26.92
CA GLY A 129 1.25 -2.66 -26.67
C GLY A 129 0.84 -2.40 -25.22
N GLU A 130 -0.07 -1.46 -25.01
CA GLU A 130 -0.45 -1.02 -23.67
C GLU A 130 -1.95 -1.21 -23.40
N CYS A 131 -2.30 -1.78 -22.24
CA CYS A 131 -3.70 -2.03 -21.87
C CYS A 131 -4.03 -1.54 -20.45
N TRP A 132 -5.23 -1.00 -20.26
CA TRP A 132 -5.73 -0.59 -18.95
C TRP A 132 -6.32 -1.78 -18.20
N ILE A 133 -5.84 -2.02 -16.98
CA ILE A 133 -6.30 -3.13 -16.13
C ILE A 133 -7.44 -2.67 -15.24
N LYS A 134 -8.55 -3.42 -15.26
CA LYS A 134 -9.68 -3.21 -14.34
C LYS A 134 -9.37 -3.73 -12.94
N ALA A 135 -10.00 -3.12 -11.93
CA ALA A 135 -9.97 -3.63 -10.56
C ALA A 135 -10.47 -5.08 -10.50
N LYS A 136 -9.86 -5.90 -9.63
CA LYS A 136 -10.20 -7.33 -9.55
C LYS A 136 -11.37 -7.54 -8.60
N LYS A 137 -12.25 -8.49 -8.95
CA LYS A 137 -13.36 -8.90 -8.06
C LYS A 137 -12.88 -9.38 -6.69
N SER A 138 -11.71 -10.02 -6.64
CA SER A 138 -11.07 -10.46 -5.40
C SER A 138 -10.79 -9.32 -4.41
N ASP A 139 -10.53 -8.11 -4.90
CA ASP A 139 -10.27 -6.95 -4.04
C ASP A 139 -11.56 -6.51 -3.32
N ALA A 140 -12.71 -6.58 -4.00
CA ALA A 140 -14.02 -6.31 -3.40
C ALA A 140 -14.45 -7.40 -2.40
N ASP A 141 -14.13 -8.67 -2.68
CA ASP A 141 -14.43 -9.77 -1.76
C ASP A 141 -13.59 -9.68 -0.48
N ALA A 142 -12.34 -9.21 -0.57
CA ALA A 142 -11.48 -9.00 0.59
C ALA A 142 -12.05 -7.96 1.56
N LEU A 143 -12.77 -6.95 1.07
CA LEU A 143 -13.41 -5.94 1.92
C LEU A 143 -14.52 -6.50 2.83
N LYS A 144 -15.17 -7.58 2.41
CA LYS A 144 -16.30 -8.18 3.17
C LYS A 144 -15.88 -8.71 4.54
N LYS A 145 -14.59 -8.94 4.78
CA LYS A 145 -14.12 -9.38 6.11
C LYS A 145 -14.02 -8.25 7.13
N TRP A 146 -14.16 -6.99 6.68
CA TRP A 146 -13.96 -5.80 7.50
C TRP A 146 -15.26 -5.07 7.89
N TYR A 147 -16.38 -5.49 7.29
CA TYR A 147 -17.74 -4.97 7.45
C TYR A 147 -18.71 -6.13 7.67
#